data_AF-A0A8H3DZZ9-F1
#
_entry.id   AF-A0A8H3DZZ9-F1
#
_cell.length_a   1.000
_cell.length_b   1.000
_cell.length_c   1.000
_cell.angle_alpha   90.00
_cell.angle_beta   90.00
_cell.angle_gamma   90.00
#
_symmetry.space_group_name_H-M   'P 1'
#
loop_
_entity.id
_entity.type
_entity.pdbx_description
1 polymer ?
#
loop_
_entity_poly.entity_id
_entity_poly.type
_entity_poly.pdbx_seq_one_letter_code
_entity_poly.pdbx_strand_id
1 'polypeptide(L)'
;MYGTPRSLPESAIPQHQPAPAASVAPQAPSTNRASSTKSSAKRRFAASAGWQNIAPYISKLHQRLPSTDIPSTDGKRYLTQVHDVFKGVLDAQGYQSVTVNNQRNKKDRVYGYSAFSSQRGIRTGPMGTYLQTALARPNFQLLTYTKVLAVARNGSTITGVYTNNTEVGSNGLIRINPNRGRVILSAGAFGSARLLFQSGIGPADALANVEATPESVQYLPPKSAYLNLPVGYNIQDNPSISLIFSHPSVNAYQNFRPVWFNPNLSDAKQSSGSLVGLNAMK
;
A
#
# COMPACT_ATOMS: atom_id res chain seq x y z
N MET A 1 -29.36 -26.58 -19.21
CA MET A 1 -29.24 -25.34 -20.01
C MET A 1 -28.39 -24.37 -19.22
N TYR A 2 -27.09 -24.31 -19.53
CA TYR A 2 -26.15 -23.39 -18.89
C TYR A 2 -26.25 -22.03 -19.60
N GLY A 3 -26.64 -21.00 -18.84
CA GLY A 3 -26.72 -19.63 -19.33
C GLY A 3 -25.34 -19.05 -19.61
N THR A 4 -25.21 -18.41 -20.77
CA THR A 4 -24.06 -17.65 -21.24
C THR A 4 -23.68 -16.53 -20.25
N PRO A 5 -22.38 -16.26 -20.02
CA PRO A 5 -21.96 -15.09 -19.25
C PRO A 5 -22.30 -13.80 -20.02
N ARG A 6 -23.07 -12.90 -19.40
CA ARG A 6 -23.23 -11.53 -19.91
C ARG A 6 -21.90 -10.78 -19.83
N SER A 7 -21.51 -10.17 -20.94
CA SER A 7 -20.42 -9.21 -21.04
C SER A 7 -20.62 -8.05 -20.06
N LEU A 8 -19.54 -7.66 -19.38
CA LEU A 8 -19.47 -6.47 -18.54
C LEU A 8 -19.53 -5.21 -19.43
N PRO A 9 -20.32 -4.17 -19.07
CA PRO A 9 -20.25 -2.90 -19.78
C PRO A 9 -18.94 -2.17 -19.43
N GLU A 10 -18.22 -1.83 -20.49
CA GLU A 10 -16.99 -1.04 -20.51
C GLU A 10 -17.32 0.44 -20.30
N SER A 11 -17.30 0.92 -19.04
CA SER A 11 -17.29 2.36 -18.75
C SER A 11 -16.74 2.69 -17.36
N ALA A 12 -15.51 2.26 -17.07
CA ALA A 12 -14.72 2.86 -16.00
C ALA A 12 -13.77 3.89 -16.61
N ILE A 13 -14.22 5.14 -16.74
CA ILE A 13 -13.34 6.27 -17.08
C ILE A 13 -12.22 6.30 -16.02
N PRO A 14 -10.93 6.15 -16.39
CA PRO A 14 -9.85 6.20 -15.43
C PRO A 14 -9.76 7.60 -14.84
N GLN A 15 -9.96 7.75 -13.53
CA GLN A 15 -9.56 8.98 -12.86
C GLN A 15 -8.03 9.06 -12.92
N HIS A 16 -7.52 10.04 -13.64
CA HIS A 16 -6.10 10.29 -13.83
C HIS A 16 -5.45 10.58 -12.47
N GLN A 17 -4.77 9.59 -11.88
CA GLN A 17 -3.79 9.82 -10.82
C GLN A 17 -2.42 9.99 -11.48
N PRO A 18 -1.75 11.14 -11.32
CA PRO A 18 -0.49 11.42 -12.01
C PRO A 18 0.72 10.66 -11.43
N ALA A 19 0.54 9.93 -10.31
CA ALA A 19 1.58 9.13 -9.67
C ALA A 19 1.08 7.69 -9.41
N PRO A 20 1.97 6.67 -9.40
CA PRO A 20 1.60 5.30 -9.16
C PRO A 20 0.88 5.12 -7.82
N ALA A 21 -0.38 4.71 -7.89
CA ALA A 21 -1.18 4.31 -6.74
C ALA A 21 -2.04 3.12 -7.14
N ALA A 22 -2.18 2.15 -6.24
CA ALA A 22 -2.97 0.95 -6.51
C ALA A 22 -4.46 1.21 -6.20
N SER A 23 -5.33 0.93 -7.17
CA SER A 23 -6.78 1.10 -7.08
C SER A 23 -7.54 -0.19 -6.74
N VAL A 24 -6.88 -1.35 -6.80
CA VAL A 24 -7.48 -2.65 -6.47
C VAL A 24 -7.31 -2.90 -4.97
N ALA A 25 -8.41 -3.24 -4.28
CA ALA A 25 -8.35 -3.61 -2.87
C ALA A 25 -7.66 -4.97 -2.75
N PRO A 26 -6.63 -5.08 -1.91
CA PRO A 26 -5.96 -4.07 -1.07
C PRO A 26 -4.80 -3.35 -1.81
N GLN A 27 -4.58 -2.07 -1.50
CA GLN A 27 -3.84 -1.12 -2.36
C GLN A 27 -2.33 -1.43 -2.56
N ALA A 28 -1.41 -0.81 -1.80
CA ALA A 28 0.02 -0.83 -2.11
C ALA A 28 0.78 -2.13 -1.73
N PRO A 29 0.48 -2.82 -0.61
CA PRO A 29 1.20 -4.04 -0.24
C PRO A 29 0.97 -5.22 -1.20
N SER A 30 -0.06 -5.18 -2.06
CA SER A 30 -0.32 -6.20 -3.08
C SER A 30 0.54 -5.99 -4.33
N THR A 31 0.85 -4.74 -4.69
CA THR A 31 1.54 -4.39 -5.95
C THR A 31 2.98 -3.91 -5.77
N ASN A 32 3.38 -3.50 -4.56
CA ASN A 32 4.75 -3.03 -4.30
C ASN A 32 5.79 -4.16 -4.32
N ARG A 33 7.09 -3.82 -4.31
CA ARG A 33 8.19 -4.79 -4.27
C ARG A 33 8.29 -5.61 -2.96
N ALA A 34 7.34 -5.46 -2.03
CA ALA A 34 7.31 -6.12 -0.72
C ALA A 34 8.56 -5.91 0.16
N SER A 35 9.40 -4.92 -0.17
CA SER A 35 10.55 -4.56 0.64
C SER A 35 10.08 -4.09 2.02
N SER A 36 10.73 -4.62 3.06
CA SER A 36 10.38 -4.35 4.45
C SER A 36 11.64 -3.98 5.22
N THR A 37 11.66 -2.77 5.78
CA THR A 37 12.73 -2.32 6.67
C THR A 37 12.13 -2.03 8.04
N LYS A 38 12.74 -2.59 9.10
CA LYS A 38 12.33 -2.26 10.46
C LYS A 38 12.64 -0.79 10.73
N SER A 39 11.66 -0.06 11.23
CA SER A 39 11.82 1.34 11.58
C SER A 39 12.93 1.53 12.62
N SER A 40 13.84 2.47 12.35
CA SER A 40 14.79 2.95 13.35
C SER A 40 14.09 3.86 14.34
N ALA A 41 14.61 3.96 15.56
CA ALA A 41 14.07 4.82 16.61
C ALA A 41 14.11 6.33 16.26
N LYS A 42 14.96 6.73 15.30
CA LYS A 42 15.20 8.13 14.91
C LYS A 42 14.37 8.60 13.69
N ARG A 43 13.38 7.83 13.23
CA ARG A 43 12.58 8.23 12.05
C ARG A 43 11.76 9.48 12.40
N ARG A 44 11.79 10.48 11.51
CA ARG A 44 11.18 11.82 11.67
C ARG A 44 9.66 11.72 11.87
N PHE A 45 9.24 11.49 13.09
CA PHE A 45 8.04 12.15 13.60
C PHE A 45 8.56 13.46 14.18
N ALA A 46 8.09 14.61 13.67
CA ALA A 46 8.02 15.77 14.55
C ALA A 46 7.15 15.29 15.71
N ALA A 47 7.78 14.95 16.83
CA ALA A 47 7.21 14.07 17.83
C ALA A 47 6.05 14.80 18.50
N SER A 48 4.84 14.62 17.97
CA SER A 48 3.63 14.95 18.71
C SER A 48 3.63 14.11 19.98
N ALA A 49 3.29 14.73 21.10
CA ALA A 49 3.21 14.05 22.38
C ALA A 49 2.35 12.78 22.26
N GLY A 50 2.90 11.62 22.65
CA GLY A 50 2.21 10.32 22.62
C GLY A 50 2.74 9.31 21.61
N TRP A 51 3.58 9.70 20.64
CA TRP A 51 4.13 8.79 19.61
C TRP A 51 5.61 8.44 19.81
N GLN A 52 6.23 8.83 20.92
CA GLN A 52 7.66 8.60 21.15
C GLN A 52 8.00 7.12 21.38
N ASN A 53 7.10 6.35 22.02
CA ASN A 53 7.34 4.93 22.29
C ASN A 53 6.60 4.03 21.29
N ILE A 54 7.20 3.80 20.14
CA ILE A 54 6.63 2.92 19.10
C ILE A 54 7.02 1.44 19.24
N ALA A 55 7.89 1.10 20.17
CA ALA A 55 8.44 -0.26 20.30
C ALA A 55 7.36 -1.35 20.50
N PRO A 56 6.30 -1.14 21.32
CA PRO A 56 5.22 -2.12 21.45
C PRO A 56 4.50 -2.41 20.14
N TYR A 57 4.27 -1.40 19.31
CA TYR A 57 3.58 -1.58 18.02
C TYR A 57 4.47 -2.27 16.98
N ILE A 58 5.77 -1.96 16.99
CA ILE A 58 6.76 -2.68 16.17
C ILE A 58 6.80 -4.16 16.56
N SER A 59 6.75 -4.47 17.86
CA SER A 59 6.71 -5.86 18.34
C SER A 59 5.46 -6.59 17.81
N LYS A 60 4.27 -6.00 17.97
CA LYS A 60 3.02 -6.56 17.42
C LYS A 60 3.09 -6.76 15.90
N LEU A 61 3.70 -5.81 15.17
CA LEU A 61 3.92 -5.94 13.73
C LEU A 61 4.76 -7.18 13.42
N HIS A 62 5.90 -7.38 14.08
CA HIS A 62 6.78 -8.50 13.81
C HIS A 62 6.21 -9.86 14.20
N GLN A 63 5.36 -9.91 15.24
CA GLN A 63 4.65 -11.14 15.60
C GLN A 63 3.72 -11.60 14.47
N ARG A 64 3.13 -10.67 13.71
CA ARG A 64 2.25 -10.98 12.58
C ARG A 64 3.03 -11.14 11.28
N LEU A 65 4.02 -10.28 11.08
CA LEU A 65 4.81 -10.14 9.86
C LEU A 65 6.31 -10.16 10.20
N PRO A 66 6.88 -11.33 10.50
CA PRO A 66 8.33 -11.47 10.61
C PRO A 66 8.98 -11.10 9.28
N SER A 67 10.18 -10.54 9.37
CA SER A 67 10.99 -10.22 8.21
C SER A 67 11.91 -11.39 7.87
N THR A 68 12.13 -11.62 6.57
CA THR A 68 13.13 -12.55 6.05
C THR A 68 13.93 -11.89 4.94
N ASP A 69 15.25 -12.09 4.91
CA ASP A 69 16.10 -11.76 3.77
C ASP A 69 16.42 -13.00 2.91
N ILE A 70 15.77 -14.14 3.23
CA ILE A 70 15.77 -15.40 2.49
C ILE A 70 14.30 -15.81 2.30
N PRO A 71 13.58 -15.22 1.33
CA PRO A 71 12.16 -15.51 1.16
C PRO A 71 11.88 -16.92 0.59
N SER A 72 12.86 -17.53 -0.07
CA SER A 72 12.73 -18.89 -0.64
C SER A 72 12.56 -19.93 0.47
N THR A 73 11.68 -20.90 0.24
CA THR A 73 11.36 -21.96 1.21
C THR A 73 12.47 -22.99 1.38
N ASP A 74 13.38 -23.08 0.42
CA ASP A 74 14.56 -23.97 0.46
C ASP A 74 15.75 -23.37 1.22
N GLY A 75 15.59 -22.19 1.80
CA GLY A 75 16.65 -21.52 2.57
C GLY A 75 17.76 -20.89 1.73
N LYS A 76 17.61 -20.81 0.40
CA LYS A 76 18.62 -20.22 -0.51
C LYS A 76 18.23 -18.84 -1.02
N ARG A 77 19.25 -18.06 -1.37
CA ARG A 77 19.09 -16.83 -2.16
C ARG A 77 19.45 -17.13 -3.61
N TYR A 78 18.68 -16.54 -4.52
CA TYR A 78 18.85 -16.71 -5.96
C TYR A 78 19.18 -15.37 -6.60
N LEU A 79 19.86 -15.42 -7.75
CA LEU A 79 20.27 -14.25 -8.53
C LEU A 79 21.05 -13.20 -7.71
N THR A 80 22.04 -13.66 -6.92
CA THR A 80 22.82 -12.80 -6.02
C THR A 80 23.95 -12.02 -6.70
N GLN A 81 24.18 -12.20 -8.01
CA GLN A 81 25.36 -11.68 -8.70
C GLN A 81 25.54 -10.16 -8.54
N VAL A 82 24.44 -9.39 -8.58
CA VAL A 82 24.48 -7.93 -8.37
C VAL A 82 24.91 -7.61 -6.94
N HIS A 83 24.37 -8.32 -5.93
CA HIS A 83 24.78 -8.14 -4.55
C HIS A 83 26.26 -8.47 -4.38
N ASP A 84 26.76 -9.53 -5.02
CA ASP A 84 28.13 -10.00 -4.86
C ASP A 84 29.15 -9.04 -5.51
N VAL A 85 28.81 -8.44 -6.66
CA VAL A 85 29.59 -7.35 -7.28
C VAL A 85 29.65 -6.12 -6.36
N PHE A 86 28.50 -5.64 -5.90
CA PHE A 86 28.46 -4.45 -5.05
C PHE A 86 29.02 -4.69 -3.65
N LYS A 87 29.00 -5.92 -3.14
CA LYS A 87 29.71 -6.29 -1.92
C LYS A 87 31.19 -5.95 -2.04
N GLY A 88 31.86 -6.33 -3.13
CA GLY A 88 33.27 -6.01 -3.33
C GLY A 88 33.55 -4.51 -3.34
N VAL A 89 32.69 -3.73 -4.02
CA VAL A 89 32.80 -2.27 -4.09
C VAL A 89 32.59 -1.62 -2.72
N LEU A 90 31.57 -2.04 -1.98
CA LEU A 90 31.18 -1.47 -0.70
C LEU A 90 32.17 -1.85 0.41
N ASP A 91 32.66 -3.09 0.41
CA ASP A 91 33.70 -3.54 1.35
C ASP A 91 34.99 -2.72 1.17
N ALA A 92 35.41 -2.49 -0.08
CA ALA A 92 36.57 -1.66 -0.39
C ALA A 92 36.42 -0.19 0.07
N GLN A 93 35.17 0.29 0.23
CA GLN A 93 34.85 1.61 0.77
C GLN A 93 34.63 1.61 2.29
N GLY A 94 34.86 0.48 2.97
CA GLY A 94 34.72 0.36 4.42
C GLY A 94 33.27 0.23 4.91
N TYR A 95 32.32 -0.12 4.04
CA TYR A 95 30.97 -0.48 4.47
C TYR A 95 30.96 -1.86 5.11
N GLN A 96 29.95 -2.13 5.95
CA GLN A 96 29.82 -3.41 6.64
C GLN A 96 28.55 -4.15 6.23
N SER A 97 28.70 -5.44 5.93
CA SER A 97 27.55 -6.33 5.70
C SER A 97 26.80 -6.60 7.00
N VAL A 98 25.47 -6.46 7.00
CA VAL A 98 24.61 -6.76 8.14
C VAL A 98 23.30 -7.40 7.69
N THR A 99 22.67 -8.19 8.56
CA THR A 99 21.23 -8.45 8.45
C THR A 99 20.49 -7.18 8.88
N VAL A 100 20.02 -6.40 7.89
CA VAL A 100 19.49 -5.04 8.05
C VAL A 100 18.43 -4.92 9.16
N ASN A 101 17.57 -5.92 9.27
CA ASN A 101 16.47 -5.96 10.22
C ASN A 101 16.84 -6.59 11.59
N ASN A 102 18.02 -7.22 11.73
CA ASN A 102 18.54 -7.58 13.05
C ASN A 102 19.21 -6.35 13.69
N GLN A 103 19.88 -5.53 12.88
CA GLN A 103 20.54 -4.30 13.31
C GLN A 103 19.75 -3.05 12.87
N ARG A 104 18.46 -2.98 13.21
CA ARG A 104 17.53 -1.93 12.68
C ARG A 104 18.02 -0.48 12.88
N ASN A 105 18.76 -0.21 13.97
CA ASN A 105 19.26 1.13 14.27
C ASN A 105 20.64 1.42 13.64
N LYS A 106 21.35 0.40 13.13
CA LYS A 106 22.59 0.58 12.36
C LYS A 106 22.24 0.80 10.89
N LYS A 107 22.49 2.01 10.40
CA LYS A 107 22.12 2.45 9.04
C LYS A 107 23.21 3.25 8.33
N ASP A 108 24.15 3.81 9.08
CA ASP A 108 25.33 4.43 8.50
C ASP A 108 26.33 3.37 8.05
N ARG A 109 26.90 3.55 6.86
CA ARG A 109 27.92 2.68 6.24
C ARG A 109 27.66 1.17 6.37
N VAL A 110 26.42 0.74 6.13
CA VAL A 110 26.05 -0.67 6.10
C VAL A 110 25.30 -1.04 4.82
N TYR A 111 25.43 -2.31 4.44
CA TYR A 111 24.64 -2.91 3.38
C TYR A 111 24.20 -4.32 3.79
N GLY A 112 23.28 -4.92 3.04
CA GLY A 112 22.83 -6.29 3.27
C GLY A 112 21.80 -6.71 2.25
N TYR A 113 21.38 -7.97 2.33
CA TYR A 113 20.31 -8.47 1.48
C TYR A 113 19.00 -7.72 1.73
N SER A 114 18.24 -7.53 0.66
CA SER A 114 16.87 -7.02 0.73
C SER A 114 16.02 -7.91 1.62
N ALA A 115 15.32 -7.28 2.56
CA ALA A 115 14.44 -7.97 3.48
C ALA A 115 12.98 -7.81 3.06
N PHE A 116 12.20 -8.88 3.19
CA PHE A 116 10.81 -8.97 2.75
C PHE A 116 9.91 -9.38 3.92
N SER A 117 8.62 -9.06 3.80
CA SER A 117 7.56 -9.54 4.71
C SER A 117 6.79 -10.72 4.10
N SER A 118 7.50 -11.55 3.34
CA SER A 118 6.99 -12.78 2.73
C SER A 118 7.08 -13.93 3.72
N GLN A 119 6.15 -14.87 3.63
CA GLN A 119 6.15 -16.09 4.45
C GLN A 119 5.94 -17.27 3.52
N ARG A 120 6.70 -18.35 3.73
CA ARG A 120 6.61 -19.59 2.93
C ARG A 120 6.72 -19.35 1.41
N GLY A 121 7.64 -18.49 0.98
CA GLY A 121 7.88 -18.23 -0.45
C GLY A 121 6.82 -17.38 -1.16
N ILE A 122 5.75 -16.95 -0.48
CA ILE A 122 4.67 -16.17 -1.09
C ILE A 122 4.59 -14.76 -0.52
N ARG A 123 4.02 -13.84 -1.32
CA ARG A 123 3.63 -12.53 -0.83
C ARG A 123 2.60 -12.71 0.29
N THR A 124 2.89 -12.17 1.47
CA THR A 124 1.99 -12.25 2.62
C THR A 124 1.47 -10.87 3.00
N GLY A 125 2.33 -10.03 3.60
CA GLY A 125 1.96 -8.67 4.01
C GLY A 125 0.69 -8.60 4.87
N PRO A 126 0.06 -7.41 4.99
CA PRO A 126 -1.17 -7.24 5.76
C PRO A 126 -2.35 -8.13 5.30
N MET A 127 -2.25 -8.68 4.10
CA MET A 127 -3.31 -9.38 3.40
C MET A 127 -3.39 -10.85 3.71
N GLY A 128 -2.23 -11.51 3.78
CA GLY A 128 -2.13 -12.85 4.32
C GLY A 128 -2.17 -12.89 5.85
N THR A 129 -2.25 -11.74 6.54
CA THR A 129 -2.19 -11.68 8.02
C THR A 129 -3.36 -10.94 8.64
N TYR A 130 -3.33 -9.60 8.70
CA TYR A 130 -4.31 -8.77 9.40
C TYR A 130 -5.71 -8.95 8.81
N LEU A 131 -5.84 -8.90 7.47
CA LEU A 131 -7.16 -9.06 6.84
C LEU A 131 -7.75 -10.45 7.10
N GLN A 132 -6.95 -11.53 7.01
CA GLN A 132 -7.46 -12.89 7.25
C GLN A 132 -8.09 -13.02 8.63
N THR A 133 -7.41 -12.50 9.67
CA THR A 133 -7.98 -12.50 11.02
C THR A 133 -9.17 -11.57 11.20
N ALA A 134 -9.34 -10.56 10.34
CA ALA A 134 -10.51 -9.68 10.37
C ALA A 134 -11.71 -10.33 9.71
N LEU A 135 -11.53 -10.98 8.56
CA LEU A 135 -12.59 -11.70 7.83
C LEU A 135 -13.26 -12.80 8.66
N ALA A 136 -12.54 -13.41 9.60
CA ALA A 136 -13.09 -14.42 10.49
C ALA A 136 -14.00 -13.87 11.60
N ARG A 137 -14.08 -12.54 11.79
CA ARG A 137 -14.84 -11.94 12.89
C ARG A 137 -16.28 -11.64 12.44
N PRO A 138 -17.31 -12.00 13.23
CA PRO A 138 -18.71 -11.75 12.88
C PRO A 138 -19.07 -10.26 12.85
N ASN A 139 -18.26 -9.41 13.48
CA ASN A 139 -18.45 -7.96 13.53
C ASN A 139 -17.58 -7.19 12.52
N PHE A 140 -17.02 -7.87 11.50
CA PHE A 140 -16.26 -7.24 10.43
C PHE A 140 -16.92 -7.50 9.08
N GLN A 141 -17.01 -6.45 8.26
CA GLN A 141 -17.52 -6.54 6.89
C GLN A 141 -16.51 -5.89 5.94
N LEU A 142 -16.23 -6.56 4.82
CA LEU A 142 -15.43 -6.02 3.73
C LEU A 142 -16.33 -5.81 2.51
N LEU A 143 -16.40 -4.57 2.05
CA LEU A 143 -17.08 -4.21 0.81
C LEU A 143 -16.03 -3.82 -0.23
N THR A 144 -15.79 -4.71 -1.18
CA THR A 144 -14.97 -4.41 -2.37
C THR A 144 -15.82 -3.70 -3.43
N TYR A 145 -15.17 -3.17 -4.47
CA TYR A 145 -15.83 -2.45 -5.57
C TYR A 145 -16.75 -1.28 -5.12
N THR A 146 -16.51 -0.77 -3.91
CA THR A 146 -17.30 0.30 -3.29
C THR A 146 -16.39 1.50 -3.07
N LYS A 147 -16.52 2.50 -3.94
CA LYS A 147 -15.71 3.72 -3.88
C LYS A 147 -16.41 4.74 -2.97
N VAL A 148 -15.70 5.16 -1.93
CA VAL A 148 -16.12 6.32 -1.11
C VAL A 148 -15.94 7.60 -1.93
N LEU A 149 -16.96 8.45 -1.92
CA LEU A 149 -17.04 9.71 -2.66
C LEU A 149 -16.78 10.92 -1.74
N ALA A 150 -17.28 10.89 -0.51
CA ALA A 150 -17.07 11.91 0.52
C ALA A 150 -17.43 11.36 1.90
N VAL A 151 -17.05 12.06 2.98
CA VAL A 151 -17.62 11.81 4.31
C VAL A 151 -18.87 12.66 4.49
N ALA A 152 -19.95 12.07 5.01
CA ALA A 152 -21.14 12.81 5.39
C ALA A 152 -20.92 13.45 6.76
N ARG A 153 -21.27 14.74 6.93
CA ARG A 153 -21.06 15.46 8.19
C ARG A 153 -22.07 16.56 8.44
N ASN A 154 -22.29 16.88 9.72
CA ASN A 154 -22.96 18.08 10.19
C ASN A 154 -21.98 18.89 11.04
N GLY A 155 -21.53 20.04 10.53
CA GLY A 155 -20.45 20.81 11.13
C GLY A 155 -19.20 19.95 11.35
N SER A 156 -18.75 19.86 12.60
CA SER A 156 -17.59 19.04 13.02
C SER A 156 -17.90 17.55 13.23
N THR A 157 -19.16 17.13 13.15
CA THR A 157 -19.57 15.74 13.44
C THR A 157 -19.73 14.95 12.16
N ILE A 158 -18.93 13.90 11.99
CA ILE A 158 -19.10 12.92 10.90
C ILE A 158 -20.30 12.02 11.21
N THR A 159 -21.16 11.81 10.22
CA THR A 159 -22.39 11.00 10.33
C THR A 159 -22.38 9.76 9.45
N GLY A 160 -21.44 9.68 8.49
CA GLY A 160 -21.32 8.53 7.60
C GLY A 160 -20.35 8.75 6.45
N VAL A 161 -20.49 7.94 5.41
CA VAL A 161 -19.76 8.06 4.15
C VAL A 161 -20.70 7.89 2.97
N TYR A 162 -20.52 8.71 1.94
CA TYR A 162 -21.17 8.54 0.64
C TYR A 162 -20.34 7.59 -0.22
N THR A 163 -21.00 6.67 -0.90
CA THR A 163 -20.36 5.70 -1.79
C THR A 163 -21.06 5.68 -3.15
N ASN A 164 -20.36 5.18 -4.17
CA ASN A 164 -20.96 4.96 -5.50
C ASN A 164 -21.80 3.68 -5.59
N ASN A 165 -21.87 2.87 -4.53
CA ASN A 165 -22.64 1.63 -4.50
C ASN A 165 -24.00 1.91 -3.88
N THR A 166 -25.01 2.15 -4.72
CA THR A 166 -26.37 2.52 -4.28
C THR A 166 -27.09 1.39 -3.56
N GLU A 167 -26.65 0.14 -3.72
CA GLU A 167 -27.22 -1.04 -3.06
C GLU A 167 -26.82 -1.13 -1.57
N VAL A 168 -25.80 -0.40 -1.13
CA VAL A 168 -25.32 -0.42 0.25
C VAL A 168 -25.80 0.80 1.02
N GLY A 169 -26.31 0.58 2.23
CA GLY A 169 -26.82 1.64 3.09
C GLY A 169 -28.11 2.23 2.53
N SER A 170 -28.28 3.54 2.70
CA SER A 170 -29.45 4.27 2.21
C SER A 170 -29.09 4.99 0.92
N ASN A 171 -29.22 4.30 -0.23
CA ASN A 171 -28.84 4.81 -1.55
C ASN A 171 -27.35 5.24 -1.59
N GLY A 172 -26.45 4.36 -1.16
CA GLY A 172 -25.01 4.62 -1.12
C GLY A 172 -24.51 5.41 0.09
N LEU A 173 -25.40 5.92 0.95
CA LEU A 173 -25.04 6.52 2.23
C LEU A 173 -24.95 5.48 3.35
N ILE A 174 -23.74 5.21 3.83
CA ILE A 174 -23.48 4.33 4.98
C ILE A 174 -23.35 5.19 6.23
N ARG A 175 -24.33 5.11 7.13
CA ARG A 175 -24.33 5.84 8.40
C ARG A 175 -23.50 5.12 9.46
N ILE A 176 -22.81 5.89 10.29
CA ILE A 176 -22.14 5.38 11.49
C ILE A 176 -23.06 5.50 12.72
N ASN A 177 -22.72 4.81 13.80
CA ASN A 177 -23.42 5.00 15.07
C ASN A 177 -23.34 6.47 15.52
N PRO A 178 -24.46 7.17 15.78
CA PRO A 178 -24.47 8.62 15.99
C PRO A 178 -23.57 9.13 17.13
N ASN A 179 -23.38 8.34 18.19
CA ASN A 179 -22.72 8.81 19.41
C ASN A 179 -21.30 8.26 19.59
N ARG A 180 -20.98 7.13 18.95
CA ARG A 180 -19.70 6.42 19.15
C ARG A 180 -19.03 6.01 17.85
N GLY A 181 -19.70 6.21 16.72
CA GLY A 181 -19.19 5.90 15.40
C GLY A 181 -17.99 6.77 15.04
N ARG A 182 -17.07 6.21 14.27
CA ARG A 182 -15.91 6.93 13.74
C ARG A 182 -15.67 6.48 12.31
N VAL A 183 -15.17 7.42 11.49
CA VAL A 183 -14.67 7.13 10.15
C VAL A 183 -13.15 7.27 10.17
N ILE A 184 -12.45 6.29 9.60
CA ILE A 184 -10.99 6.29 9.47
C ILE A 184 -10.66 6.32 7.97
N LEU A 185 -10.08 7.43 7.51
CA LEU A 185 -9.64 7.54 6.11
C LEU A 185 -8.29 6.84 5.93
N SER A 186 -8.30 5.73 5.19
CA SER A 186 -7.10 4.94 4.84
C SER A 186 -6.93 4.81 3.32
N ALA A 187 -7.25 5.87 2.58
CA ALA A 187 -7.27 5.88 1.11
C ALA A 187 -5.93 6.32 0.48
N GLY A 188 -4.83 6.27 1.25
CA GLY A 188 -3.51 6.76 0.84
C GLY A 188 -3.42 8.29 0.82
N ALA A 189 -2.24 8.82 0.48
CA ALA A 189 -1.96 10.27 0.50
C ALA A 189 -2.93 11.05 -0.41
N PHE A 190 -3.05 10.65 -1.67
CA PHE A 190 -3.93 11.31 -2.64
C PHE A 190 -5.41 11.03 -2.39
N GLY A 191 -5.78 9.78 -2.13
CA GLY A 191 -7.19 9.41 -1.95
C GLY A 191 -7.80 10.02 -0.69
N SER A 192 -7.06 10.05 0.42
CA SER A 192 -7.55 10.64 1.67
C SER A 192 -7.66 12.16 1.55
N ALA A 193 -6.68 12.82 0.92
CA ALA A 193 -6.76 14.26 0.63
C ALA A 193 -7.97 14.59 -0.25
N ARG A 194 -8.18 13.84 -1.34
CA ARG A 194 -9.37 13.99 -2.21
C ARG A 194 -10.67 13.88 -1.42
N LEU A 195 -10.81 12.87 -0.56
CA LEU A 195 -12.01 12.69 0.25
C LEU A 195 -12.23 13.86 1.21
N LEU A 196 -11.17 14.42 1.81
CA LEU A 196 -11.27 15.59 2.67
C LEU A 196 -11.73 16.83 1.87
N PHE A 197 -11.14 17.09 0.69
CA PHE A 197 -11.57 18.18 -0.18
C PHE A 197 -13.04 18.04 -0.59
N GLN A 198 -13.45 16.84 -1.03
CA GLN A 198 -14.84 16.52 -1.40
C GLN A 198 -15.82 16.63 -0.21
N SER A 199 -15.31 16.80 1.01
CA SER A 199 -16.10 16.96 2.23
C SER A 199 -15.98 18.37 2.83
N GLY A 200 -15.47 19.35 2.06
CA GLY A 200 -15.30 20.73 2.51
C GLY A 200 -14.22 20.89 3.60
N ILE A 201 -13.17 20.06 3.57
CA ILE A 201 -12.04 20.10 4.50
C ILE A 201 -10.75 20.23 3.69
N GLY A 202 -10.15 21.40 3.72
CA GLY A 202 -8.91 21.66 3.00
C GLY A 202 -8.69 23.14 2.69
N PRO A 203 -7.62 23.44 1.94
CA PRO A 203 -7.27 24.79 1.50
C PRO A 203 -8.35 25.39 0.58
N ALA A 204 -8.55 26.70 0.64
CA ALA A 204 -9.63 27.37 -0.08
C ALA A 204 -9.59 27.17 -1.61
N ASP A 205 -8.39 27.16 -2.20
CA ASP A 205 -8.16 26.89 -3.62
C ASP A 205 -8.56 25.46 -4.01
N ALA A 206 -8.18 24.47 -3.19
CA ALA A 206 -8.60 23.09 -3.38
C ALA A 206 -10.12 22.93 -3.28
N LEU A 207 -10.78 23.61 -2.32
CA LEU A 207 -12.22 23.58 -2.17
C LEU A 207 -12.94 24.28 -3.33
N ALA A 208 -12.41 25.40 -3.84
CA ALA A 208 -12.93 26.08 -5.02
C ALA A 208 -12.92 25.17 -6.26
N ASN A 209 -11.88 24.34 -6.43
CA ASN A 209 -11.85 23.34 -7.51
C ASN A 209 -12.95 22.27 -7.37
N VAL A 210 -13.26 21.85 -6.12
CA VAL A 210 -14.37 20.91 -5.87
C VAL A 210 -15.71 21.56 -6.18
N GLU A 211 -15.91 22.82 -5.80
CA GLU A 211 -17.13 23.58 -6.11
C GLU A 211 -17.37 23.74 -7.61
N ALA A 212 -16.29 23.87 -8.39
CA ALA A 212 -16.35 23.94 -9.84
C ALA A 212 -16.64 22.57 -10.51
N THR A 213 -16.67 21.47 -9.74
CA THR A 213 -16.91 20.10 -10.25
C THR A 213 -18.34 19.65 -9.93
N PRO A 214 -19.29 19.66 -10.91
CA PRO A 214 -20.72 19.45 -10.65
C PRO A 214 -21.06 18.18 -9.87
N GLU A 215 -20.37 17.06 -10.15
CA GLU A 215 -20.64 15.77 -9.53
C GLU A 215 -20.24 15.73 -8.04
N SER A 216 -19.37 16.66 -7.61
CA SER A 216 -18.87 16.73 -6.24
C SER A 216 -19.65 17.70 -5.36
N VAL A 217 -20.32 18.69 -5.95
CA VAL A 217 -21.04 19.74 -5.20
C VAL A 217 -22.12 19.17 -4.28
N GLN A 218 -22.79 18.10 -4.72
CA GLN A 218 -23.84 17.44 -3.93
C GLN A 218 -23.37 16.89 -2.57
N TYR A 219 -22.07 16.69 -2.39
CA TYR A 219 -21.49 16.18 -1.14
C TYR A 219 -20.90 17.28 -0.26
N LEU A 220 -20.75 18.49 -0.79
CA LEU A 220 -20.20 19.60 -0.03
C LEU A 220 -21.21 20.09 1.01
N PRO A 221 -20.76 20.37 2.25
CA PRO A 221 -21.60 21.08 3.21
C PRO A 221 -21.72 22.56 2.83
N PRO A 222 -22.59 23.33 3.51
CA PRO A 222 -22.62 24.78 3.34
C PRO A 222 -21.22 25.38 3.55
N LYS A 223 -20.85 26.41 2.77
CA LYS A 223 -19.53 27.06 2.85
C LYS A 223 -19.17 27.54 4.26
N SER A 224 -20.17 27.95 5.05
CA SER A 224 -20.01 28.34 6.46
C SER A 224 -19.49 27.22 7.36
N ALA A 225 -19.58 25.97 6.93
CA ALA A 225 -19.09 24.79 7.64
C ALA A 225 -17.78 24.23 7.06
N TYR A 226 -17.14 24.91 6.10
CA TYR A 226 -15.83 24.50 5.59
C TYR A 226 -14.76 24.60 6.66
N LEU A 227 -13.82 23.65 6.63
CA LEU A 227 -12.69 23.60 7.54
C LEU A 227 -11.41 23.87 6.75
N ASN A 228 -10.80 25.03 6.96
CA ASN A 228 -9.54 25.39 6.32
C ASN A 228 -8.37 24.71 7.03
N LEU A 229 -7.90 23.60 6.48
CA LEU A 229 -6.76 22.84 6.96
C LEU A 229 -5.73 22.66 5.84
N PRO A 230 -4.43 22.53 6.14
CA PRO A 230 -3.37 22.42 5.14
C PRO A 230 -3.30 21.00 4.51
N VAL A 231 -4.44 20.45 4.12
CA VAL A 231 -4.55 19.15 3.46
C VAL A 231 -3.90 19.23 2.08
N GLY A 232 -2.96 18.32 1.79
CA GLY A 232 -2.18 18.32 0.55
C GLY A 232 -0.85 19.07 0.63
N TYR A 233 -0.63 19.88 1.68
CA TYR A 233 0.67 20.50 1.95
C TYR A 233 1.65 19.54 2.63
N ASN A 234 2.92 19.93 2.68
CA ASN A 234 4.03 19.17 3.29
C ASN A 234 4.18 17.75 2.69
N ILE A 235 3.85 17.59 1.42
CA ILE A 235 4.11 16.36 0.68
C ILE A 235 5.62 16.12 0.60
N GLN A 236 6.03 14.88 0.85
CA GLN A 236 7.43 14.47 0.82
C GLN A 236 7.51 13.13 0.09
N ASP A 237 8.50 13.01 -0.79
CA ASP A 237 8.88 11.77 -1.46
C ASP A 237 10.40 11.70 -1.56
N ASN A 238 10.93 10.49 -1.76
CA ASN A 238 12.36 10.28 -1.89
C ASN A 238 12.86 10.76 -3.26
N PRO A 239 13.81 11.72 -3.33
CA PRO A 239 14.46 12.03 -4.59
C PRO A 239 15.23 10.79 -5.05
N SER A 240 14.95 10.33 -6.27
CA SER A 240 15.50 9.08 -6.81
C SER A 240 16.28 9.37 -8.09
N ILE A 241 17.52 8.89 -8.14
CA ILE A 241 18.39 8.95 -9.32
C ILE A 241 18.82 7.53 -9.67
N SER A 242 18.55 7.11 -10.91
CA SER A 242 18.94 5.80 -11.39
C SER A 242 20.38 5.81 -11.89
N LEU A 243 21.20 4.90 -11.37
CA LEU A 243 22.54 4.61 -11.89
C LEU A 243 22.52 3.24 -12.55
N ILE A 244 23.02 3.16 -13.79
CA ILE A 244 22.97 1.94 -14.61
C ILE A 244 24.40 1.43 -14.79
N PHE A 245 24.59 0.12 -14.59
CA PHE A 245 25.89 -0.55 -14.69
C PHE A 245 25.76 -1.85 -15.49
N SER A 246 26.87 -2.30 -16.05
CA SER A 246 27.05 -3.64 -16.62
C SER A 246 28.25 -4.32 -15.96
N HIS A 247 28.19 -5.65 -15.82
CA HIS A 247 29.30 -6.43 -15.28
C HIS A 247 29.28 -7.85 -15.87
N PRO A 248 30.41 -8.45 -16.29
CA PRO A 248 30.42 -9.75 -16.95
C PRO A 248 29.81 -10.91 -16.15
N SER A 249 29.86 -10.83 -14.81
CA SER A 249 29.25 -11.86 -13.94
C SER A 249 27.74 -11.70 -13.76
N VAL A 250 27.15 -10.57 -14.17
CA VAL A 250 25.72 -10.33 -14.02
C VAL A 250 25.02 -10.77 -15.29
N ASN A 251 24.37 -11.92 -15.21
CA ASN A 251 23.44 -12.34 -16.26
C ASN A 251 22.20 -11.45 -16.19
N ALA A 252 21.87 -10.76 -17.29
CA ALA A 252 20.59 -10.08 -17.45
C ALA A 252 19.50 -11.15 -17.53
N TYR A 253 19.00 -11.60 -16.37
CA TYR A 253 17.91 -12.56 -16.26
C TYR A 253 16.77 -12.09 -17.17
N GLN A 254 16.58 -12.83 -18.28
CA GLN A 254 15.87 -12.44 -19.50
C GLN A 254 14.78 -11.42 -19.22
N ASN A 255 15.09 -10.13 -19.40
CA ASN A 255 14.25 -8.94 -19.16
C ASN A 255 12.86 -9.32 -18.61
N PHE A 256 12.52 -9.04 -17.34
CA PHE A 256 11.29 -9.49 -16.65
C PHE A 256 9.97 -9.60 -17.46
N ARG A 257 9.82 -8.88 -18.58
CA ARG A 257 8.68 -8.94 -19.52
C ARG A 257 8.41 -10.34 -20.11
N PRO A 258 9.32 -11.01 -20.85
CA PRO A 258 9.10 -12.36 -21.37
C PRO A 258 8.82 -13.44 -20.32
N VAL A 259 9.26 -13.30 -19.07
CA VAL A 259 9.08 -14.33 -18.02
C VAL A 259 7.61 -14.67 -17.79
N TRP A 260 6.70 -13.71 -17.99
CA TRP A 260 5.26 -13.95 -17.84
C TRP A 260 4.69 -14.90 -18.91
N PHE A 261 5.20 -14.81 -20.14
CA PHE A 261 4.71 -15.58 -21.28
C PHE A 261 5.57 -16.80 -21.59
N ASN A 262 6.83 -16.79 -21.18
CA ASN A 262 7.81 -17.84 -21.40
C ASN A 262 8.72 -18.01 -20.17
N PRO A 263 8.20 -18.58 -19.08
CA PRO A 263 8.97 -18.76 -17.86
C PRO A 263 10.05 -19.83 -18.04
N ASN A 264 11.16 -19.68 -17.32
CA ASN A 264 12.12 -20.76 -17.21
C ASN A 264 11.46 -21.99 -16.54
N LEU A 265 11.36 -23.08 -17.28
CA LEU A 265 10.64 -24.28 -16.85
C LEU A 265 11.31 -24.99 -15.66
N SER A 266 12.63 -24.85 -15.46
CA SER A 266 13.29 -25.36 -14.25
C SER A 266 12.78 -24.67 -13.00
N ASP A 267 12.58 -23.36 -13.09
CA ASP A 267 12.19 -22.51 -11.96
C ASP A 267 10.68 -22.64 -11.70
N ALA A 268 9.89 -22.78 -12.78
CA ALA A 268 8.47 -23.11 -12.69
C ALA A 268 8.24 -24.47 -11.99
N LYS A 269 9.06 -25.48 -12.27
CA LYS A 269 8.96 -26.79 -11.61
C LYS A 269 9.27 -26.71 -10.11
N GLN A 270 10.24 -25.88 -9.69
CA GLN A 270 10.58 -25.69 -8.27
C GLN A 270 9.49 -24.92 -7.48
N SER A 271 8.71 -24.06 -8.15
CA SER A 271 7.63 -23.28 -7.52
C SER A 271 6.27 -24.00 -7.44
N SER A 272 6.15 -25.17 -8.09
CA SER A 272 4.88 -25.88 -8.32
C SER A 272 4.20 -26.50 -7.08
N GLY A 273 4.78 -26.37 -5.88
CA GLY A 273 4.16 -26.84 -4.63
C GLY A 273 3.06 -25.93 -4.05
N SER A 274 2.93 -24.66 -4.47
CA SER A 274 1.97 -23.71 -3.87
C SER A 274 1.70 -22.46 -4.72
N LEU A 275 1.38 -22.61 -6.01
CA LEU A 275 0.97 -21.49 -6.87
C LEU A 275 -0.47 -21.03 -6.54
N VAL A 276 -0.67 -20.35 -5.40
CA VAL A 276 -1.94 -19.66 -5.08
C VAL A 276 -1.90 -18.19 -5.55
N GLY A 277 -0.77 -17.69 -6.06
CA GLY A 277 -0.58 -16.26 -6.36
C GLY A 277 -0.65 -15.84 -7.84
N LEU A 278 -0.63 -16.77 -8.79
CA LEU A 278 -0.59 -16.46 -10.23
C LEU A 278 -1.94 -16.62 -10.95
N ASN A 279 -2.95 -17.21 -10.29
CA ASN A 279 -4.26 -17.49 -10.88
C ASN A 279 -5.36 -16.48 -10.50
N ALA A 280 -5.04 -15.37 -9.82
CA ALA A 280 -6.01 -14.33 -9.52
C ALA A 280 -5.97 -13.24 -10.60
N MET A 281 -6.49 -13.54 -11.80
CA MET A 281 -6.99 -12.62 -12.86
C MET A 281 -7.16 -13.39 -14.18
N LYS A 282 -7.91 -14.50 -14.13
CA LYS A 282 -8.66 -15.00 -15.29
C LYS A 282 -10.14 -14.80 -15.01
#